data_AF-A0A9E3EYF9-F1
#
_entry.id   AF-A0A9E3EYF9-F1
#
_cell.length_a   1.000
_cell.length_b   1.000
_cell.length_c   1.000
_cell.angle_alpha   90.00
_cell.angle_beta   90.00
_cell.angle_gamma   90.00
#
_symmetry.space_group_name_H-M   'P 1'
#
loop_
_entity.id
_entity.type
_entity.pdbx_description
1 polymer ?
#
loop_
_entity_poly.entity_id
_entity_poly.type
_entity_poly.pdbx_seq_one_letter_code
_entity_poly.pdbx_strand_id
1 'polypeptide(L)'
;MGTTTPADIPWPQDRVFPLFQASEHLNVYDVRSASRDVQLSIATLVGLINRPQPRVYLLDREHDAFWLKEALSSIPQTLSSSTQAAILHDLLTQYRSLVQGLVIYDPALIDTANIASIIAAQRNGIAVTPEQAQELQRTPYNLSVLTDLRIYKWSNRLQAYRWAKDNLRGEASSRLVAGLDPNISLGIRPFLVATRSFIYWLDPLGFLPDPRVGLLSERSLMQQIIQSYAPNTAGHFGWFIQEGAGVSITSHAAMPVFATDLYSNLEVWGSAPDAQPALPGLLEHTYTPEPGKTYVSFTMSEGDNLQYIQEHL
;
A
#
# COMPACT_ATOMS: atom_id res chain seq x y z
N MET A 1 -23.89 2.22 23.09
CA MET A 1 -22.63 2.99 23.07
C MET A 1 -22.28 3.17 21.60
N GLY A 2 -22.35 4.40 21.08
CA GLY A 2 -22.18 4.66 19.66
C GLY A 2 -20.75 4.36 19.23
N THR A 3 -20.57 3.41 18.33
CA THR A 3 -19.31 3.20 17.61
C THR A 3 -19.13 4.40 16.69
N THR A 4 -18.26 5.34 17.05
CA THR A 4 -17.83 6.40 16.14
C THR A 4 -17.12 5.73 14.97
N THR A 5 -17.76 5.70 13.81
CA THR A 5 -17.10 5.40 12.54
C THR A 5 -15.88 6.33 12.43
N PRO A 6 -14.66 5.82 12.21
CA PRO A 6 -13.50 6.67 11.99
C PRO A 6 -13.81 7.65 10.86
N ALA A 7 -13.47 8.93 11.03
CA ALA A 7 -13.61 9.91 9.97
C ALA A 7 -12.83 9.45 8.74
N ASP A 8 -13.48 9.41 7.58
CA ASP A 8 -12.85 9.03 6.33
C ASP A 8 -11.82 10.07 5.88
N ILE A 9 -10.81 9.62 5.14
CA ILE A 9 -9.75 10.48 4.62
C ILE A 9 -10.35 11.39 3.54
N PRO A 10 -10.23 12.73 3.64
CA PRO A 10 -10.65 13.64 2.58
C PRO A 10 -9.96 13.34 1.25
N TRP A 11 -10.73 13.25 0.16
CA TRP A 11 -10.18 12.99 -1.17
C TRP A 11 -10.79 13.90 -2.24
N PRO A 12 -10.28 15.14 -2.37
CA PRO A 12 -10.71 16.08 -3.39
C PRO A 12 -10.70 15.48 -4.80
N GLN A 13 -11.59 15.94 -5.68
CA GLN A 13 -11.73 15.40 -7.04
C GLN A 13 -10.55 15.78 -7.96
N ASP A 14 -9.86 16.86 -7.65
CA ASP A 14 -8.72 17.42 -8.39
C ASP A 14 -7.37 16.80 -7.99
N ARG A 15 -7.36 15.83 -7.06
CA ARG A 15 -6.14 15.15 -6.62
C ARG A 15 -6.18 13.65 -6.88
N VAL A 16 -5.03 13.11 -7.29
CA VAL A 16 -4.84 11.65 -7.36
C VAL A 16 -4.64 11.07 -5.96
N PHE A 17 -3.82 11.71 -5.13
CA PHE A 17 -3.56 11.27 -3.75
C PHE A 17 -4.61 11.84 -2.79
N PRO A 18 -5.01 11.10 -1.75
CA PRO A 18 -5.86 11.62 -0.69
C PRO A 18 -5.12 12.64 0.18
N LEU A 19 -5.87 13.45 0.93
CA LEU A 19 -5.33 14.41 1.89
C LEU A 19 -5.41 13.84 3.30
N PHE A 20 -4.28 13.40 3.83
CA PHE A 20 -4.20 13.04 5.24
C PHE A 20 -4.15 14.30 6.10
N GLN A 21 -4.70 14.21 7.32
CA GLN A 21 -4.63 15.32 8.28
C GLN A 21 -3.20 15.44 8.78
N ALA A 22 -2.72 16.68 8.95
CA ALA A 22 -1.38 16.96 9.43
C ALA A 22 -1.08 16.21 10.73
N SER A 23 0.07 15.52 10.75
CA SER A 23 0.51 14.75 11.92
C SER A 23 0.93 15.69 13.06
N GLU A 24 0.40 15.46 14.26
CA GLU A 24 0.79 16.24 15.45
C GLU A 24 2.02 15.65 16.16
N HIS A 25 2.19 14.33 16.07
CA HIS A 25 3.32 13.60 16.64
C HIS A 25 3.47 12.24 15.95
N LEU A 26 4.71 11.80 15.73
CA LEU A 26 5.03 10.50 15.13
C LEU A 26 5.73 9.59 16.15
N ASN A 27 5.13 8.43 16.42
CA ASN A 27 5.81 7.31 17.05
C ASN A 27 6.59 6.55 15.98
N VAL A 28 7.91 6.45 16.15
CA VAL A 28 8.83 5.89 15.15
C VAL A 28 9.22 4.49 15.57
N TYR A 29 9.08 3.53 14.65
CA TYR A 29 9.41 2.12 14.89
C TYR A 29 10.37 1.59 13.84
N ASP A 30 11.49 1.00 14.27
CA ASP A 30 12.41 0.30 13.37
C ASP A 30 11.96 -1.15 13.17
N VAL A 31 11.37 -1.41 11.99
CA VAL A 31 10.77 -2.70 11.65
C VAL A 31 11.68 -3.60 10.83
N ARG A 32 12.88 -3.13 10.48
CA ARG A 32 13.85 -3.87 9.63
C ARG A 32 14.28 -5.20 10.24
N SER A 33 14.28 -5.30 11.57
CA SER A 33 14.64 -6.53 12.30
C SER A 33 13.48 -7.51 12.47
N ALA A 34 12.23 -7.10 12.20
CA ALA A 34 11.07 -7.95 12.40
C ALA A 34 10.93 -8.99 11.28
N SER A 35 10.36 -10.15 11.60
CA SER A 35 10.05 -11.16 10.58
C SER A 35 9.00 -10.63 9.60
N ARG A 36 9.00 -11.16 8.38
CA ARG A 36 8.04 -10.81 7.32
C ARG A 36 6.58 -10.84 7.80
N ASP A 37 6.21 -11.87 8.56
CA ASP A 37 4.83 -12.05 9.04
C ASP A 37 4.47 -11.03 10.14
N VAL A 38 5.44 -10.63 10.98
CA VAL A 38 5.29 -9.53 11.94
C VAL A 38 5.18 -8.20 11.19
N GLN A 39 6.01 -7.97 10.19
CA GLN A 39 5.97 -6.78 9.34
C GLN A 39 4.60 -6.62 8.65
N LEU A 40 4.00 -7.70 8.13
CA LEU A 40 2.66 -7.67 7.53
C LEU A 40 1.60 -7.28 8.57
N SER A 41 1.66 -7.86 9.78
CA SER A 41 0.75 -7.51 10.87
C SER A 41 0.87 -6.03 11.25
N ILE A 42 2.11 -5.54 11.39
CA ILE A 42 2.41 -4.13 11.65
C ILE A 42 1.89 -3.25 10.52
N ALA A 43 2.12 -3.60 9.26
CA ALA A 43 1.70 -2.80 8.12
C ALA A 43 0.17 -2.59 8.09
N THR A 44 -0.59 -3.67 8.33
CA THR A 44 -2.05 -3.58 8.40
C THR A 44 -2.53 -2.77 9.60
N LEU A 45 -1.90 -2.92 10.77
CA LEU A 45 -2.24 -2.13 11.96
C LEU A 45 -1.91 -0.64 11.77
N VAL A 46 -0.74 -0.32 11.23
CA VAL A 46 -0.30 1.06 10.97
C VAL A 46 -1.20 1.75 9.97
N GLY A 47 -1.69 1.06 8.93
CA GLY A 47 -2.70 1.61 8.05
C GLY A 47 -4.00 2.00 8.76
N LEU A 48 -4.41 1.27 9.80
CA LEU A 48 -5.54 1.66 10.65
C LEU A 48 -5.21 2.83 11.58
N ILE A 49 -4.00 2.85 12.13
CA ILE A 49 -3.54 3.91 13.04
C ILE A 49 -3.43 5.24 12.30
N ASN A 50 -2.92 5.22 11.07
CA ASN A 50 -2.58 6.42 10.33
C ASN A 50 -3.77 7.07 9.58
N ARG A 51 -4.98 6.50 9.65
CA ARG A 51 -6.17 7.12 9.05
C ARG A 51 -7.08 7.80 10.09
N PRO A 52 -7.55 9.05 9.85
CA PRO A 52 -7.13 9.96 8.78
C PRO A 52 -5.89 10.83 9.13
N GLN A 53 -5.41 10.77 10.38
CA GLN A 53 -4.26 11.53 10.86
C GLN A 53 -3.11 10.58 11.21
N PRO A 54 -1.99 10.61 10.47
CA PRO A 54 -0.86 9.73 10.73
C PRO A 54 -0.24 9.98 12.11
N ARG A 55 0.14 8.87 12.76
CA ARG A 55 0.69 8.85 14.13
C ARG A 55 1.88 7.91 14.27
N VAL A 56 2.11 7.04 13.29
CA VAL A 56 3.21 6.08 13.29
C VAL A 56 4.03 6.24 12.00
N TYR A 57 5.35 6.27 12.15
CA TYR A 57 6.31 6.24 11.05
C TYR A 57 7.17 4.98 11.20
N LEU A 58 7.36 4.26 10.11
CA LEU A 58 8.12 3.01 10.08
C LEU A 58 9.47 3.24 9.42
N LEU A 59 10.54 2.78 10.07
CA LEU A 59 11.84 2.61 9.41
C LEU A 59 11.85 1.20 8.83
N ASP A 60 11.50 1.10 7.55
CA ASP A 60 11.47 -0.11 6.72
C ASP A 60 12.67 -0.15 5.75
N ARG A 61 13.05 1.03 5.24
CA ARG A 61 14.11 1.23 4.25
C ARG A 61 15.36 1.88 4.83
N GLU A 62 16.40 1.94 4.00
CA GLU A 62 17.69 2.50 4.38
C GLU A 62 17.59 4.01 4.64
N HIS A 63 16.89 4.74 3.76
CA HIS A 63 16.83 6.21 3.81
C HIS A 63 15.64 6.77 4.59
N ASP A 64 14.76 5.93 5.15
CA ASP A 64 13.59 6.38 5.93
C ASP A 64 13.97 7.31 7.08
N ALA A 65 15.06 6.98 7.80
CA ALA A 65 15.54 7.79 8.92
C ALA A 65 16.14 9.13 8.46
N PHE A 66 16.76 9.15 7.27
CA PHE A 66 17.26 10.36 6.65
C PHE A 66 16.10 11.30 6.31
N TRP A 67 15.07 10.82 5.62
CA TRP A 67 13.94 11.65 5.22
C TRP A 67 13.07 12.13 6.38
N LEU A 68 12.89 11.28 7.40
CA LEU A 68 12.22 11.67 8.64
C LEU A 68 12.90 12.88 9.30
N LYS A 69 14.24 12.93 9.24
CA LYS A 69 15.02 14.03 9.78
C LYS A 69 15.01 15.25 8.86
N GLU A 70 15.25 15.07 7.56
CA GLU A 70 15.45 16.20 6.65
C GLU A 70 14.13 16.88 6.24
N ALA A 71 13.06 16.12 6.03
CA ALA A 71 11.78 16.66 5.55
C ALA A 71 10.69 16.75 6.62
N LEU A 72 10.76 15.92 7.68
CA LEU A 72 9.70 15.82 8.69
C LEU A 72 10.16 16.22 10.11
N SER A 73 11.32 16.88 10.26
CA SER A 73 11.86 17.30 11.57
C SER A 73 10.99 18.30 12.34
N SER A 74 10.09 19.01 11.66
CA SER A 74 9.14 19.92 12.31
C SER A 74 8.03 19.21 13.08
N ILE A 75 7.77 17.94 12.76
CA ILE A 75 6.78 17.11 13.46
C ILE A 75 7.46 16.47 14.67
N PRO A 76 6.94 16.64 15.90
CA PRO A 76 7.45 15.96 17.08
C PRO A 76 7.53 14.44 16.92
N GLN A 77 8.62 13.81 17.39
CA GLN A 77 8.88 12.38 17.16
C GLN A 77 9.30 11.68 18.45
N THR A 78 8.84 10.45 18.66
CA THR A 78 9.33 9.55 19.72
C THR A 78 9.80 8.25 19.09
N LEU A 79 11.09 7.93 19.26
CA LEU A 79 11.65 6.66 18.81
C LEU A 79 11.34 5.54 19.82
N SER A 80 10.67 4.48 19.38
CA SER A 80 10.43 3.30 20.19
C SER A 80 11.69 2.44 20.29
N SER A 81 11.91 1.84 21.47
CA SER A 81 12.94 0.82 21.69
C SER A 81 12.45 -0.59 21.38
N SER A 82 11.17 -0.76 21.04
CA SER A 82 10.57 -2.07 20.71
C SER A 82 11.21 -2.63 19.44
N THR A 83 11.49 -3.93 19.43
CA THR A 83 12.11 -4.62 18.28
C THR A 83 11.36 -5.91 17.95
N GLN A 84 11.50 -6.39 16.71
CA GLN A 84 10.90 -7.65 16.26
C GLN A 84 9.40 -7.74 16.60
N ALA A 85 8.93 -8.88 17.14
CA ALA A 85 7.54 -9.08 17.53
C ALA A 85 7.05 -8.08 18.60
N ALA A 86 7.94 -7.56 19.47
CA ALA A 86 7.56 -6.61 20.51
C ALA A 86 6.97 -5.31 19.95
N ILE A 87 7.32 -4.95 18.71
CA ILE A 87 6.74 -3.78 18.01
C ILE A 87 5.23 -3.94 17.85
N LEU A 88 4.78 -5.12 17.38
CA LEU A 88 3.35 -5.40 17.21
C LEU A 88 2.62 -5.32 18.55
N HIS A 89 3.22 -5.86 19.61
CA HIS A 89 2.64 -5.83 20.96
C HIS A 89 2.53 -4.42 21.53
N ASP A 90 3.55 -3.58 21.32
CA ASP A 90 3.55 -2.18 21.74
C ASP A 90 2.46 -1.38 21.00
N LEU A 91 2.41 -1.49 19.67
CA LEU A 91 1.36 -0.88 18.84
C LEU A 91 -0.03 -1.35 19.27
N LEU A 92 -0.23 -2.65 19.48
CA LEU A 92 -1.52 -3.18 19.95
C LEU A 92 -1.87 -2.68 21.35
N THR A 93 -0.91 -2.50 22.24
CA THR A 93 -1.17 -1.95 23.58
C THR A 93 -1.67 -0.51 23.49
N GLN A 94 -1.07 0.31 22.63
CA GLN A 94 -1.43 1.71 22.46
C GLN A 94 -2.73 1.91 21.66
N TYR A 95 -2.96 1.07 20.64
CA TYR A 95 -4.01 1.28 19.64
C TYR A 95 -5.04 0.15 19.58
N ARG A 96 -5.17 -0.66 20.65
CA ARG A 96 -6.09 -1.82 20.71
C ARG A 96 -7.52 -1.47 20.28
N SER A 97 -8.02 -0.30 20.65
CA SER A 97 -9.39 0.14 20.39
C SER A 97 -9.72 0.29 18.90
N LEU A 98 -8.71 0.46 18.05
CA LEU A 98 -8.89 0.54 16.60
C LEU A 98 -9.11 -0.84 15.97
N VAL A 99 -8.68 -1.91 16.63
CA VAL A 99 -8.66 -3.27 16.07
C VAL A 99 -9.91 -4.05 16.48
N GLN A 100 -10.69 -4.48 15.51
CA GLN A 100 -11.90 -5.28 15.71
C GLN A 100 -11.63 -6.79 15.72
N GLY A 101 -10.53 -7.24 15.12
CA GLY A 101 -10.14 -8.64 15.18
C GLY A 101 -9.06 -9.03 14.18
N LEU A 102 -8.93 -10.35 14.00
CA LEU A 102 -7.85 -10.99 13.25
C LEU A 102 -8.35 -11.49 11.90
N VAL A 103 -7.56 -11.27 10.85
CA VAL A 103 -7.77 -11.86 9.53
C VAL A 103 -6.63 -12.82 9.26
N ILE A 104 -6.91 -14.12 9.34
CA ILE A 104 -5.89 -15.16 9.16
C ILE A 104 -5.70 -15.37 7.66
N TYR A 105 -4.50 -15.07 7.14
CA TYR A 105 -4.15 -15.45 5.77
C TYR A 105 -3.66 -16.90 5.73
N ASP A 106 -3.62 -17.49 4.54
CA ASP A 106 -3.10 -18.84 4.31
C ASP A 106 -1.62 -18.75 3.87
N PRO A 107 -0.65 -19.14 4.71
CA PRO A 107 0.76 -19.13 4.32
C PRO A 107 1.07 -20.08 3.14
N ALA A 108 0.23 -21.09 2.88
CA ALA A 108 0.41 -22.00 1.75
C ALA A 108 0.02 -21.36 0.39
N LEU A 109 -0.73 -20.24 0.42
CA LEU A 109 -1.06 -19.44 -0.75
C LEU A 109 -0.85 -17.96 -0.41
N ILE A 110 0.38 -17.49 -0.60
CA ILE A 110 0.84 -16.18 -0.10
C ILE A 110 0.03 -14.99 -0.63
N ASP A 111 -0.62 -15.11 -1.79
CA ASP A 111 -1.57 -14.14 -2.35
C ASP A 111 -2.72 -13.78 -1.38
N THR A 112 -3.07 -14.70 -0.48
CA THR A 112 -4.07 -14.44 0.56
C THR A 112 -3.64 -13.37 1.56
N ALA A 113 -2.35 -13.01 1.66
CA ALA A 113 -1.87 -11.88 2.46
C ALA A 113 -2.40 -10.53 1.93
N ASN A 114 -2.48 -10.38 0.60
CA ASN A 114 -3.11 -9.21 -0.01
C ASN A 114 -4.61 -9.17 0.26
N ILE A 115 -5.29 -10.31 0.12
CA ILE A 115 -6.72 -10.41 0.43
C ILE A 115 -7.00 -10.11 1.91
N ALA A 116 -6.16 -10.61 2.81
CA ALA A 116 -6.26 -10.32 4.24
C ALA A 116 -6.06 -8.84 4.54
N SER A 117 -5.16 -8.16 3.81
CA SER A 117 -4.96 -6.71 3.92
C SER A 117 -6.21 -5.92 3.49
N ILE A 118 -6.90 -6.33 2.42
CA ILE A 118 -8.16 -5.70 1.99
C ILE A 118 -9.24 -5.86 3.07
N ILE A 119 -9.42 -7.08 3.59
CA ILE A 119 -10.41 -7.36 4.64
C ILE A 119 -10.07 -6.59 5.92
N ALA A 120 -8.79 -6.57 6.32
CA ALA A 120 -8.30 -5.79 7.46
C ALA A 120 -8.66 -4.31 7.32
N ALA A 121 -8.46 -3.73 6.14
CA ALA A 121 -8.79 -2.34 5.86
C ALA A 121 -10.30 -2.04 5.98
N GLN A 122 -11.15 -2.94 5.47
CA GLN A 122 -12.61 -2.79 5.46
C GLN A 122 -13.25 -3.06 6.82
N ARG A 123 -12.70 -4.02 7.58
CA ARG A 123 -13.28 -4.52 8.84
C ARG A 123 -12.52 -4.07 10.09
N ASN A 124 -11.55 -3.16 9.95
CA ASN A 124 -10.66 -2.72 11.02
C ASN A 124 -9.94 -3.91 11.69
N GLY A 125 -9.45 -4.86 10.90
CA GLY A 125 -8.72 -6.02 11.37
C GLY A 125 -7.21 -5.89 11.22
N ILE A 126 -6.47 -6.90 11.66
CA ILE A 126 -5.04 -7.08 11.36
C ILE A 126 -4.82 -8.40 10.64
N ALA A 127 -3.98 -8.39 9.60
CA ALA A 127 -3.62 -9.61 8.87
C ALA A 127 -2.54 -10.36 9.64
N VAL A 128 -2.77 -11.65 9.93
CA VAL A 128 -1.91 -12.45 10.82
C VAL A 128 -1.75 -13.88 10.30
N THR A 129 -0.66 -14.54 10.71
CA THR A 129 -0.51 -15.99 10.54
C THR A 129 -1.46 -16.75 11.48
N PRO A 130 -1.69 -18.05 11.23
CA PRO A 130 -2.40 -18.91 12.20
C PRO A 130 -1.75 -18.91 13.59
N GLU A 131 -0.42 -18.85 13.67
CA GLU A 131 0.33 -18.87 14.92
C GLU A 131 0.16 -17.55 15.69
N GLN A 132 0.32 -16.41 15.01
CA GLN A 132 0.05 -15.08 15.56
C GLN A 132 -1.40 -14.97 16.04
N ALA A 133 -2.35 -15.57 15.32
CA ALA A 133 -3.75 -15.55 15.75
C ALA A 133 -3.97 -16.29 17.07
N GLN A 134 -3.37 -17.49 17.24
CA GLN A 134 -3.45 -18.23 18.50
C GLN A 134 -2.88 -17.43 19.68
N GLU A 135 -1.82 -16.66 19.45
CA GLU A 135 -1.24 -15.78 20.45
C GLU A 135 -2.18 -14.62 20.79
N LEU A 136 -2.64 -13.88 19.78
CA LEU A 136 -3.43 -12.65 19.95
C LEU A 136 -4.88 -12.89 20.40
N GLN A 137 -5.38 -14.12 20.28
CA GLN A 137 -6.66 -14.54 20.86
C GLN A 137 -6.61 -14.66 22.39
N ARG A 138 -5.41 -14.74 23.00
CA ARG A 138 -5.24 -14.86 24.45
C ARG A 138 -5.13 -13.50 25.13
N THR A 139 -5.15 -13.50 26.47
CA THR A 139 -4.81 -12.33 27.29
C THR A 139 -3.41 -11.82 26.92
N PRO A 140 -3.20 -10.50 26.79
CA PRO A 140 -4.13 -9.41 27.14
C PRO A 140 -5.08 -8.95 26.02
N TYR A 141 -4.88 -9.37 24.78
CA TYR A 141 -5.55 -8.74 23.63
C TYR A 141 -6.98 -9.25 23.36
N ASN A 142 -7.21 -10.55 23.58
CA ASN A 142 -8.51 -11.21 23.41
C ASN A 142 -9.19 -10.85 22.07
N LEU A 143 -8.42 -10.84 20.98
CA LEU A 143 -8.92 -10.47 19.65
C LEU A 143 -9.67 -11.64 19.02
N SER A 144 -10.91 -11.44 18.57
CA SER A 144 -11.67 -12.45 17.84
C SER A 144 -11.16 -12.61 16.40
N VAL A 145 -11.29 -13.81 15.84
CA VAL A 145 -11.05 -14.05 14.41
C VAL A 145 -12.25 -13.52 13.62
N LEU A 146 -12.01 -12.54 12.75
CA LEU A 146 -13.01 -12.00 11.82
C LEU A 146 -13.21 -12.93 10.63
N THR A 147 -12.11 -13.48 10.11
CA THR A 147 -12.10 -14.38 8.97
C THR A 147 -10.83 -15.21 8.98
N ASP A 148 -10.95 -16.48 8.58
CA ASP A 148 -9.81 -17.36 8.30
C ASP A 148 -9.84 -17.75 6.83
N LEU A 149 -8.89 -17.26 6.04
CA LEU A 149 -8.87 -17.46 4.59
C LEU A 149 -8.52 -18.89 4.17
N ARG A 150 -8.01 -19.73 5.09
CA ARG A 150 -7.68 -21.13 4.80
C ARG A 150 -8.94 -21.97 4.52
N ILE A 151 -10.09 -21.54 5.01
CA ILE A 151 -11.36 -22.27 4.81
C ILE A 151 -11.75 -22.37 3.33
N TYR A 152 -11.30 -21.42 2.51
CA TYR A 152 -11.65 -21.35 1.10
C TYR A 152 -10.89 -22.38 0.25
N LYS A 153 -9.74 -22.88 0.74
CA LYS A 153 -8.94 -23.92 0.08
C LYS A 153 -8.66 -23.63 -1.41
N TRP A 154 -8.40 -22.37 -1.74
CA TRP A 154 -8.04 -21.99 -3.11
C TRP A 154 -6.77 -22.70 -3.54
N SER A 155 -6.77 -23.22 -4.75
CA SER A 155 -5.63 -23.96 -5.30
C SER A 155 -4.59 -23.05 -5.96
N ASN A 156 -4.95 -21.80 -6.29
CA ASN A 156 -4.08 -20.83 -6.95
C ASN A 156 -4.56 -19.39 -6.74
N ARG A 157 -3.71 -18.42 -7.10
CA ARG A 157 -3.98 -16.98 -6.99
C ARG A 157 -5.19 -16.51 -7.80
N LEU A 158 -5.42 -17.13 -8.97
CA LEU A 158 -6.53 -16.76 -9.84
C LEU A 158 -7.89 -17.02 -9.18
N GLN A 159 -8.05 -18.16 -8.51
CA GLN A 159 -9.24 -18.45 -7.69
C GLN A 159 -9.42 -17.44 -6.55
N ALA A 160 -8.33 -17.16 -5.83
CA ALA A 160 -8.35 -16.28 -4.67
C ALA A 160 -8.72 -14.83 -5.06
N TYR A 161 -8.06 -14.26 -6.08
CA TYR A 161 -8.35 -12.90 -6.53
C TYR A 161 -9.68 -12.77 -7.26
N ARG A 162 -10.17 -13.82 -7.94
CA ARG A 162 -11.54 -13.82 -8.47
C ARG A 162 -12.55 -13.64 -7.33
N TRP A 163 -12.41 -14.44 -6.28
CA TRP A 163 -13.25 -14.30 -5.09
C TRP A 163 -13.12 -12.91 -4.47
N ALA A 164 -11.89 -12.40 -4.31
CA ALA A 164 -11.67 -11.07 -3.76
C ALA A 164 -12.37 -9.99 -4.59
N LYS A 165 -12.27 -10.04 -5.93
CA LYS A 165 -12.96 -9.09 -6.82
C LYS A 165 -14.47 -9.14 -6.60
N ASP A 166 -15.04 -10.34 -6.58
CA ASP A 166 -16.50 -10.52 -6.50
C ASP A 166 -17.07 -10.13 -5.13
N ASN A 167 -16.29 -10.21 -4.05
CA ASN A 167 -16.78 -10.01 -2.67
C ASN A 167 -16.28 -8.72 -2.01
N LEU A 168 -15.10 -8.21 -2.38
CA LEU A 168 -14.44 -7.11 -1.66
C LEU A 168 -14.36 -5.83 -2.49
N ARG A 169 -14.42 -5.89 -3.82
CA ARG A 169 -14.26 -4.70 -4.68
C ARG A 169 -15.31 -3.63 -4.41
N GLY A 170 -16.56 -4.02 -4.14
CA GLY A 170 -17.66 -3.09 -3.92
C GLY A 170 -17.51 -2.18 -2.70
N GLU A 171 -16.78 -2.64 -1.67
CA GLU A 171 -16.48 -1.87 -0.45
C GLU A 171 -15.07 -1.23 -0.49
N ALA A 172 -14.27 -1.51 -1.53
CA ALA A 172 -12.95 -0.92 -1.70
C ALA A 172 -13.03 0.48 -2.33
N SER A 173 -11.99 1.28 -2.12
CA SER A 173 -11.85 2.62 -2.72
C SER A 173 -12.17 2.60 -4.21
N SER A 174 -12.92 3.60 -4.68
CA SER A 174 -13.15 3.85 -6.10
C SER A 174 -12.07 4.74 -6.73
N ARG A 175 -11.11 5.23 -5.94
CA ARG A 175 -10.09 6.20 -6.34
C ARG A 175 -8.70 5.60 -6.53
N LEU A 176 -8.46 4.38 -6.05
CA LEU A 176 -7.21 3.68 -6.34
C LEU A 176 -7.37 2.15 -6.32
N VAL A 177 -6.49 1.48 -7.05
CA VAL A 177 -6.24 0.04 -7.04
C VAL A 177 -4.74 -0.21 -6.98
N ALA A 178 -4.32 -1.33 -6.40
CA ALA A 178 -2.89 -1.64 -6.32
C ALA A 178 -2.54 -3.04 -6.82
N GLY A 179 -1.47 -3.12 -7.61
CA GLY A 179 -0.73 -4.36 -7.85
C GLY A 179 0.39 -4.49 -6.81
N LEU A 180 0.40 -5.54 -5.99
CA LEU A 180 1.42 -5.68 -4.95
C LEU A 180 1.90 -7.12 -4.85
N ASP A 181 3.20 -7.36 -5.01
CA ASP A 181 3.76 -8.70 -4.76
C ASP A 181 3.42 -9.11 -3.32
N PRO A 182 2.73 -10.24 -3.11
CA PRO A 182 2.35 -10.67 -1.78
C PRO A 182 3.56 -10.90 -0.87
N ASN A 183 4.77 -11.10 -1.41
CA ASN A 183 6.00 -11.20 -0.63
C ASN A 183 6.42 -9.88 0.03
N ILE A 184 6.01 -8.73 -0.51
CA ILE A 184 6.28 -7.41 0.06
C ILE A 184 5.33 -7.18 1.24
N SER A 185 5.85 -7.24 2.46
CA SER A 185 5.02 -7.10 3.68
C SER A 185 4.82 -5.66 4.12
N LEU A 186 5.78 -4.78 3.85
CA LEU A 186 5.74 -3.33 4.12
C LEU A 186 5.68 -2.52 2.81
N GLY A 187 6.49 -1.48 2.65
CA GLY A 187 6.33 -0.49 1.57
C GLY A 187 4.96 0.20 1.63
N ILE A 188 4.21 0.14 0.53
CA ILE A 188 2.94 0.86 0.35
C ILE A 188 1.76 0.29 1.15
N ARG A 189 1.91 -0.92 1.72
CA ARG A 189 0.78 -1.64 2.32
C ARG A 189 0.03 -0.86 3.42
N PRO A 190 0.69 -0.12 4.35
CA PRO A 190 -0.01 0.72 5.31
C PRO A 190 -0.93 1.75 4.64
N PHE A 191 -0.45 2.44 3.60
CA PHE A 191 -1.25 3.38 2.80
C PHE A 191 -2.44 2.70 2.12
N LEU A 192 -2.26 1.51 1.54
CA LEU A 192 -3.35 0.76 0.91
C LEU A 192 -4.44 0.37 1.93
N VAL A 193 -4.04 0.02 3.14
CA VAL A 193 -4.97 -0.29 4.24
C VAL A 193 -5.67 0.98 4.73
N ALA A 194 -4.92 2.08 4.89
CA ALA A 194 -5.47 3.37 5.29
C ALA A 194 -6.58 3.82 4.34
N THR A 195 -6.36 3.67 3.03
CA THR A 195 -7.25 4.08 1.94
C THR A 195 -8.30 3.04 1.55
N ARG A 196 -8.36 1.88 2.21
CA ARG A 196 -9.28 0.76 1.89
C ARG A 196 -9.20 0.32 0.44
N SER A 197 -7.98 0.19 -0.06
CA SER A 197 -7.70 -0.08 -1.46
C SER A 197 -7.85 -1.55 -1.83
N PHE A 198 -8.26 -1.82 -3.06
CA PHE A 198 -8.25 -3.18 -3.61
C PHE A 198 -6.83 -3.56 -4.04
N ILE A 199 -6.38 -4.76 -3.69
CA ILE A 199 -5.00 -5.23 -3.91
C ILE A 199 -5.03 -6.52 -4.72
N TYR A 200 -4.22 -6.63 -5.77
CA TYR A 200 -4.09 -7.84 -6.58
C TYR A 200 -2.62 -8.15 -6.94
N TRP A 201 -2.36 -9.38 -7.41
CA TRP A 201 -1.07 -9.75 -8.00
C TRP A 201 -1.26 -10.83 -9.07
N LEU A 202 -1.53 -10.38 -10.30
CA LEU A 202 -1.90 -11.23 -11.44
C LEU A 202 -0.93 -11.01 -12.60
N ASP A 203 -0.66 -12.07 -13.35
CA ASP A 203 0.21 -12.00 -14.52
C ASP A 203 -0.56 -11.41 -15.72
N PRO A 204 -0.21 -10.20 -16.20
CA PRO A 204 -0.87 -9.61 -17.36
C PRO A 204 -0.58 -10.37 -18.66
N LEU A 205 0.42 -11.27 -18.70
CA LEU A 205 0.68 -12.18 -19.82
C LEU A 205 0.03 -13.56 -19.63
N GLY A 206 -0.62 -13.82 -18.49
CA GLY A 206 -1.35 -15.07 -18.23
C GLY A 206 -2.66 -15.14 -19.00
N PHE A 207 -2.62 -15.40 -20.32
CA PHE A 207 -3.79 -15.44 -21.20
C PHE A 207 -4.49 -16.81 -21.27
N LEU A 208 -3.85 -17.87 -20.77
CA LEU A 208 -4.43 -19.22 -20.81
C LEU A 208 -5.63 -19.31 -19.84
N PRO A 209 -6.84 -19.67 -20.33
CA PRO A 209 -8.02 -19.79 -19.49
C PRO A 209 -7.95 -21.06 -18.63
N ASP A 210 -8.35 -20.94 -17.36
CA ASP A 210 -8.45 -22.08 -16.45
C ASP A 210 -9.92 -22.56 -16.37
N PRO A 211 -10.23 -23.79 -16.84
CA PRO A 211 -11.60 -24.32 -16.84
C PRO A 211 -12.16 -24.50 -15.43
N ARG A 212 -11.32 -24.63 -14.40
CA ARG A 212 -11.75 -24.76 -13.00
C ARG A 212 -12.30 -23.46 -12.43
N VAL A 213 -12.08 -22.34 -13.12
CA VAL A 213 -12.58 -21.01 -12.77
C VAL A 213 -13.36 -20.38 -13.92
N GLY A 214 -14.16 -21.19 -14.62
CA GLY A 214 -15.06 -20.69 -15.65
C GLY A 214 -14.36 -20.08 -16.86
N LEU A 215 -13.22 -20.67 -17.26
CA LEU A 215 -12.40 -20.23 -18.40
C LEU A 215 -11.84 -18.81 -18.24
N LEU A 216 -11.65 -18.38 -16.99
CA LEU A 216 -10.99 -17.12 -16.67
C LEU A 216 -9.47 -17.30 -16.77
N SER A 217 -8.77 -16.28 -17.26
CA SER A 217 -7.30 -16.18 -17.24
C SER A 217 -6.85 -15.04 -16.31
N GLU A 218 -5.61 -15.07 -15.83
CA GLU A 218 -5.08 -13.99 -14.97
C GLU A 218 -5.13 -12.63 -15.67
N ARG A 219 -4.75 -12.57 -16.95
CA ARG A 219 -4.87 -11.35 -17.76
C ARG A 219 -6.30 -10.83 -17.80
N SER A 220 -7.26 -11.72 -18.08
CA SER A 220 -8.68 -11.31 -18.17
C SER A 220 -9.24 -10.85 -16.82
N LEU A 221 -8.83 -11.47 -15.71
CA LEU A 221 -9.22 -11.04 -14.38
C LEU A 221 -8.61 -9.68 -14.04
N MET A 222 -7.33 -9.46 -14.36
CA MET A 222 -6.69 -8.16 -14.18
C MET A 222 -7.42 -7.07 -14.97
N GLN A 223 -7.76 -7.31 -16.24
CA GLN A 223 -8.54 -6.37 -17.04
C GLN A 223 -9.90 -6.07 -16.40
N GLN A 224 -10.61 -7.08 -15.90
CA GLN A 224 -11.88 -6.88 -15.18
C GLN A 224 -11.72 -6.05 -13.90
N ILE A 225 -10.63 -6.25 -13.14
CA ILE A 225 -10.33 -5.45 -11.94
C ILE A 225 -10.09 -4.00 -12.35
N ILE A 226 -9.19 -3.74 -13.30
CA ILE A 226 -8.87 -2.39 -13.75
C ILE A 226 -10.10 -1.67 -14.34
N GLN A 227 -10.87 -2.35 -15.19
CA GLN A 227 -12.08 -1.80 -15.82
C GLN A 227 -13.26 -1.63 -14.85
N SER A 228 -13.17 -2.14 -13.60
CA SER A 228 -14.16 -1.88 -12.56
C SER A 228 -14.06 -0.47 -11.97
N TYR A 229 -13.05 0.31 -12.37
CA TYR A 229 -12.86 1.71 -12.01
C TYR A 229 -13.24 2.58 -13.20
N ALA A 230 -13.86 3.73 -12.94
CA ALA A 230 -14.21 4.65 -14.00
C ALA A 230 -12.94 5.29 -14.61
N PRO A 231 -12.90 5.51 -15.93
CA PRO A 231 -11.76 6.18 -16.59
C PRO A 231 -11.46 7.54 -15.97
N ASN A 232 -10.18 7.88 -15.80
CA ASN A 232 -9.70 9.14 -15.20
C ASN A 232 -10.16 9.42 -13.75
N THR A 233 -10.73 8.44 -13.02
CA THR A 233 -11.14 8.64 -11.62
C THR A 233 -10.24 7.97 -10.60
N ALA A 234 -9.38 7.05 -11.04
CA ALA A 234 -8.53 6.25 -10.16
C ALA A 234 -7.10 6.16 -10.66
N GLY A 235 -6.16 6.01 -9.72
CA GLY A 235 -4.76 5.67 -10.00
C GLY A 235 -4.47 4.19 -9.73
N HIS A 236 -3.56 3.61 -10.51
CA HIS A 236 -2.94 2.33 -10.20
C HIS A 236 -1.66 2.57 -9.38
N PHE A 237 -1.57 1.93 -8.23
CA PHE A 237 -0.44 2.01 -7.31
C PHE A 237 0.28 0.67 -7.24
N GLY A 238 1.50 0.69 -6.71
CA GLY A 238 2.32 -0.51 -6.60
C GLY A 238 3.00 -0.84 -7.93
N TRP A 239 2.98 -2.10 -8.34
CA TRP A 239 3.67 -2.54 -9.55
C TRP A 239 2.98 -3.71 -10.28
N PHE A 240 3.65 -4.27 -11.29
CA PHE A 240 3.18 -5.38 -12.10
C PHE A 240 4.20 -6.51 -12.14
N ILE A 241 3.73 -7.74 -12.35
CA ILE A 241 4.61 -8.88 -12.66
C ILE A 241 5.36 -8.64 -13.97
N GLN A 242 4.70 -8.02 -14.96
CA GLN A 242 5.30 -7.64 -16.24
C GLN A 242 4.90 -6.20 -16.58
N GLU A 243 5.87 -5.29 -16.48
CA GLU A 243 5.68 -3.84 -16.61
C GLU A 243 4.98 -3.46 -17.92
N GLY A 244 5.58 -3.76 -19.08
CA GLY A 244 5.05 -3.28 -20.36
C GLY A 244 3.61 -3.70 -20.64
N ALA A 245 3.23 -4.93 -20.24
CA ALA A 245 1.86 -5.40 -20.37
C ALA A 245 0.92 -4.79 -19.33
N GLY A 246 1.38 -4.60 -18.09
CA GLY A 246 0.61 -3.96 -17.02
C GLY A 246 0.33 -2.48 -17.28
N VAL A 247 1.36 -1.73 -17.67
CA VAL A 247 1.26 -0.32 -18.11
C VAL A 247 0.35 -0.19 -19.32
N SER A 248 0.45 -1.11 -20.29
CA SER A 248 -0.46 -1.12 -21.43
C SER A 248 -1.92 -1.29 -21.01
N ILE A 249 -2.23 -2.27 -20.14
CA ILE A 249 -3.62 -2.52 -19.68
C ILE A 249 -4.20 -1.29 -18.95
N THR A 250 -3.44 -0.69 -18.04
CA THR A 250 -3.87 0.48 -17.27
C THR A 250 -4.00 1.74 -18.14
N SER A 251 -3.09 1.95 -19.09
CA SER A 251 -3.17 3.05 -20.06
C SER A 251 -4.42 2.97 -20.93
N HIS A 252 -4.79 1.78 -21.42
CA HIS A 252 -6.04 1.59 -22.19
C HIS A 252 -7.29 1.88 -21.35
N ALA A 253 -7.21 1.78 -20.03
CA ALA A 253 -8.29 2.10 -19.11
C ALA A 253 -8.27 3.57 -18.63
N ALA A 254 -7.37 4.40 -19.15
CA ALA A 254 -7.13 5.78 -18.69
C ALA A 254 -6.88 5.85 -17.18
N MET A 255 -6.03 4.94 -16.69
CA MET A 255 -5.64 4.84 -15.29
C MET A 255 -4.13 5.11 -15.19
N PRO A 256 -3.69 6.26 -14.64
CA PRO A 256 -2.28 6.55 -14.44
C PRO A 256 -1.65 5.54 -13.47
N VAL A 257 -0.39 5.20 -13.70
CA VAL A 257 0.39 4.27 -12.88
C VAL A 257 1.37 5.06 -12.02
N PHE A 258 1.48 4.67 -10.76
CA PHE A 258 2.47 5.16 -9.81
C PHE A 258 3.26 3.97 -9.29
N ALA A 259 4.55 3.89 -9.66
CA ALA A 259 5.47 2.88 -9.16
C ALA A 259 5.77 3.14 -7.68
N THR A 260 5.08 2.41 -6.81
CA THR A 260 5.11 2.68 -5.37
C THR A 260 5.17 1.42 -4.52
N ASP A 261 5.35 0.22 -5.05
CA ASP A 261 5.22 -1.03 -4.28
C ASP A 261 6.18 -1.09 -3.09
N LEU A 262 7.34 -0.42 -3.21
CA LEU A 262 8.36 -0.30 -2.17
C LEU A 262 8.36 1.05 -1.44
N TYR A 263 7.50 1.99 -1.83
CA TYR A 263 7.44 3.34 -1.25
C TYR A 263 6.94 3.30 0.20
N SER A 264 7.73 3.82 1.13
CA SER A 264 7.43 3.77 2.56
C SER A 264 6.62 4.99 3.02
N ASN A 265 5.79 4.80 4.06
CA ASN A 265 5.15 5.88 4.82
C ASN A 265 4.32 6.89 3.99
N LEU A 266 3.76 6.49 2.84
CA LEU A 266 3.05 7.42 1.93
C LEU A 266 1.87 8.14 2.63
N GLU A 267 1.24 7.49 3.61
CA GLU A 267 0.21 8.12 4.43
C GLU A 267 0.75 9.27 5.29
N VAL A 268 1.99 9.19 5.77
CA VAL A 268 2.66 10.27 6.50
C VAL A 268 3.06 11.38 5.53
N TRP A 269 3.64 11.03 4.38
CA TRP A 269 4.02 11.99 3.34
C TRP A 269 2.81 12.76 2.80
N GLY A 270 1.66 12.10 2.66
CA GLY A 270 0.40 12.74 2.28
C GLY A 270 -0.22 13.65 3.36
N SER A 271 0.37 13.70 4.56
CA SER A 271 -0.01 14.65 5.64
C SER A 271 0.95 15.83 5.77
N ALA A 272 2.09 15.78 5.10
CA ALA A 272 3.04 16.87 5.13
C ALA A 272 2.41 18.11 4.47
N PRO A 273 2.68 19.33 4.99
CA PRO A 273 2.17 20.55 4.37
C PRO A 273 2.60 20.62 2.91
N ASP A 274 1.70 21.09 2.03
CA ASP A 274 1.97 21.29 0.60
C ASP A 274 3.20 22.22 0.45
N ALA A 275 4.39 21.64 0.32
CA ALA A 275 5.54 22.36 -0.22
C ALA A 275 5.25 22.46 -1.71
N GLN A 276 4.70 23.59 -2.16
CA GLN A 276 4.69 23.91 -3.58
C GLN A 276 6.15 24.14 -3.98
N PRO A 277 6.82 23.21 -4.68
CA PRO A 277 8.15 23.51 -5.17
C PRO A 277 7.99 24.69 -6.12
N ALA A 278 8.80 25.74 -5.93
CA ALA A 278 8.95 26.75 -6.95
C ALA A 278 9.55 26.05 -8.16
N LEU A 279 8.72 25.68 -9.14
CA LEU A 279 9.23 25.19 -10.41
C LEU A 279 10.17 26.29 -10.94
N PRO A 280 11.46 25.99 -11.17
CA PRO A 280 12.35 26.99 -11.73
C PRO A 280 11.69 27.48 -13.02
N GLY A 281 11.58 28.81 -13.17
CA GLY A 281 10.99 29.39 -14.37
C GLY A 281 11.64 28.78 -15.60
N LEU A 282 10.84 28.37 -16.58
CA LEU A 282 11.36 27.89 -17.86
C LEU A 282 12.26 28.98 -18.44
N LEU A 283 13.58 28.78 -18.34
CA LEU A 283 14.54 29.64 -19.00
C LEU A 283 14.45 29.32 -20.49
N GLU A 284 13.60 30.06 -21.22
CA GLU A 284 13.57 30.04 -22.68
C GLU A 284 14.83 30.73 -23.23
N HIS A 285 15.99 30.11 -23.04
CA HIS A 285 17.20 30.47 -23.75
C HIS A 285 17.27 29.66 -25.04
N THR A 286 16.90 30.29 -26.16
CA THR A 286 17.27 29.77 -27.48
C THR A 286 18.77 29.95 -27.70
N TYR A 287 19.51 28.84 -27.74
CA TYR A 287 20.92 28.82 -28.11
C TYR A 287 21.06 28.67 -29.63
N THR A 288 21.90 29.50 -30.24
CA THR A 288 22.31 29.30 -31.65
C THR A 288 23.45 28.27 -31.67
N PRO A 289 23.31 27.11 -32.35
CA PRO A 289 24.38 26.12 -32.43
C PRO A 289 25.62 26.68 -33.12
N GLU A 290 26.80 26.48 -32.53
CA GLU A 290 28.08 26.89 -33.10
C GLU A 290 28.52 25.93 -34.22
N PRO A 291 28.96 26.45 -35.38
CA PRO A 291 29.50 25.62 -36.45
C PRO A 291 30.69 24.78 -35.98
N GLY A 292 30.70 23.48 -36.31
CA GLY A 292 31.79 22.56 -35.99
C GLY A 292 31.78 21.99 -34.57
N LYS A 293 30.71 22.21 -33.80
CA LYS A 293 30.52 21.61 -32.46
C LYS A 293 29.56 20.43 -32.49
N THR A 294 29.76 19.48 -31.57
CA THR A 294 28.81 18.41 -31.24
C THR A 294 28.23 18.69 -29.86
N TYR A 295 26.91 18.70 -29.76
CA TYR A 295 26.19 18.89 -28.49
C TYR A 295 25.72 17.55 -27.95
N VAL A 296 25.92 17.33 -26.65
CA VAL A 296 25.53 16.11 -25.96
C VAL A 296 24.71 16.52 -24.73
N SER A 297 23.60 15.83 -24.50
CA SER A 297 22.78 15.96 -23.30
C SER A 297 22.69 14.60 -22.60
N PHE A 298 22.69 14.63 -21.28
CA PHE A 298 22.48 13.44 -20.45
C PHE A 298 21.17 13.62 -19.68
N THR A 299 20.34 12.59 -19.67
CA THR A 299 19.08 12.56 -18.93
C THR A 299 19.10 11.33 -18.04
N MET A 300 18.86 11.54 -16.75
CA MET A 300 18.68 10.43 -15.81
C MET A 300 17.26 9.86 -16.01
N SER A 301 17.15 8.53 -16.03
CA SER A 301 15.87 7.83 -16.10
C SER A 301 15.30 7.59 -14.70
N GLU A 302 14.16 6.89 -14.59
CA GLU A 302 13.48 6.52 -13.33
C GLU A 302 12.80 7.69 -12.56
N GLY A 303 12.59 8.83 -13.21
CA GLY A 303 11.90 9.97 -12.59
C GLY A 303 10.40 9.77 -12.36
N ASP A 304 9.78 8.78 -13.00
CA ASP A 304 8.40 8.34 -12.76
C ASP A 304 8.30 7.36 -11.58
N ASN A 305 9.42 6.76 -11.20
CA ASN A 305 9.50 5.76 -10.17
C ASN A 305 9.59 6.40 -8.77
N LEU A 306 8.45 6.54 -8.09
CA LEU A 306 8.39 7.25 -6.81
C LEU A 306 9.28 6.60 -5.75
N GLN A 307 9.46 5.28 -5.75
CA GLN A 307 10.36 4.64 -4.79
C GLN A 307 11.84 4.83 -5.14
N TYR A 308 12.17 4.97 -6.42
CA TYR A 308 13.51 5.40 -6.83
C TYR A 308 13.77 6.83 -6.38
N ILE A 309 12.79 7.72 -6.54
CA ILE A 309 12.88 9.08 -6.03
C ILE A 309 13.10 9.08 -4.52
N GLN A 310 12.34 8.29 -3.76
CA GLN A 310 12.48 8.23 -2.31
C GLN A 310 13.83 7.67 -1.88
N GLU A 311 14.41 6.68 -2.56
CA GLU A 311 15.63 6.02 -2.05
C GLU A 311 16.93 6.52 -2.69
N HIS A 312 16.86 7.18 -3.85
CA HIS A 312 18.03 7.38 -4.71
C HIS A 312 18.14 8.76 -5.38
N LEU A 313 17.16 9.66 -5.25
CA LEU A 313 17.22 11.04 -5.77
C LEU A 313 17.07 12.07 -4.65
#